data_AF-A0A968BR60-F1
#
_entry.id   AF-A0A968BR60-F1
#
_cell.length_a   1.000
_cell.length_b   1.000
_cell.length_c   1.000
_cell.angle_alpha   90.00
_cell.angle_beta   90.00
_cell.angle_gamma   90.00
#
_symmetry.space_group_name_H-M   'P 1'
#
loop_
_entity.id
_entity.type
_entity.pdbx_description
1 polymer ?
#
loop_
_entity_poly.entity_id
_entity_poly.type
_entity_poly.pdbx_seq_one_letter_code
_entity_poly.pdbx_strand_id
1 'polypeptide(L)'
;APGGRVLREGYERERSSLAWLAGYLEQLEREKGLKFVPRLTLEIAGDHAEYYREDPVGLALLKRLYAKGGHSFGVHFHKNYRIRPHNWVEAPRGTPEVRTRITADHISEVDALIAEVIDTQDPAAIRAVNHIVTGHFLDRDLAQELGFDLLTGGRNEALNLFFDHDVYNPWRPTMSPGAWSLAEELDSPWVLVPQAPVLGAIGEHAPLPPGVPLEFTEGMRSMIWQDLSIPAMQRKLLHLYLEWRHRQRSLDPIDEKIWVFGWHEHTNNLLRHDSAYGNTRNLRDEVQEFVRWLNENFIAGGIAEYASIGEVAQEFNAWEEAHPGQSSFNYPVRERDWEAYPYRLKGLTRELMYAHYEREITAFRDQDVHVHELLKTDGRNWRYEAGRIVSLKPTWPIYLLWSEAGEQTIDVSSALSGTIRCADGETGATASQSGTTLRVTEVPIICTQSGR
;
A
#
# COMPACT_ATOMS: atom_id res chain seq x y z
N ALA A 1 12.89 -3.25 9.03
CA ALA A 1 13.65 -2.85 10.25
C ALA A 1 15.12 -3.27 10.16
N PRO A 2 16.07 -2.52 10.76
CA PRO A 2 17.44 -3.00 10.91
C PRO A 2 17.44 -4.28 11.77
N GLY A 3 17.89 -5.40 11.21
CA GLY A 3 17.85 -6.75 11.79
C GLY A 3 18.81 -7.00 12.96
N GLY A 4 18.86 -6.07 13.93
CA GLY A 4 19.69 -6.17 15.13
C GLY A 4 18.89 -6.51 16.38
N ARG A 5 19.59 -6.67 17.51
CA ARG A 5 18.99 -6.84 18.83
C ARG A 5 18.03 -5.68 19.13
N VAL A 6 16.74 -5.99 19.30
CA VAL A 6 15.77 -5.05 19.84
C VAL A 6 16.06 -4.88 21.33
N LEU A 7 16.45 -3.67 21.73
CA LEU A 7 16.55 -3.35 23.15
C LEU A 7 15.15 -3.14 23.71
N ARG A 8 14.93 -3.51 24.97
CA ARG A 8 13.65 -3.30 25.68
C ARG A 8 13.11 -1.86 25.52
N GLU A 9 13.99 -0.86 25.59
CA GLU A 9 13.62 0.55 25.41
C GLU A 9 13.08 0.85 23.99
N GLY A 10 13.63 0.18 22.97
CA GLY A 10 13.12 0.23 21.60
C GLY A 10 11.72 -0.35 21.49
N TYR A 11 11.52 -1.54 22.04
CA TYR A 11 10.20 -2.17 22.17
C TYR A 11 9.20 -1.24 22.89
N GLU A 12 9.56 -0.66 24.03
CA GLU A 12 8.66 0.17 24.83
C GLU A 12 8.20 1.42 24.08
N ARG A 13 9.06 1.99 23.23
CA ARG A 13 8.70 3.10 22.33
C ARG A 13 7.75 2.66 21.21
N GLU A 14 8.02 1.52 20.59
CA GLU A 14 7.17 1.00 19.52
C GLU A 14 5.79 0.61 20.04
N ARG A 15 5.72 -0.05 21.20
CA ARG A 15 4.48 -0.32 21.93
C ARG A 15 3.71 0.97 22.24
N SER A 16 4.40 2.03 22.66
CA SER A 16 3.76 3.33 22.92
C SER A 16 3.18 3.96 21.65
N SER A 17 3.80 3.69 20.50
CA SER A 17 3.32 4.14 19.19
C SER A 17 2.11 3.35 18.72
N LEU A 18 2.11 2.03 18.93
CA LEU A 18 0.92 1.20 18.72
C LEU A 18 -0.23 1.60 19.66
N ALA A 19 0.06 1.91 20.93
CA ALA A 19 -0.94 2.38 21.88
C ALA A 19 -1.57 3.72 21.45
N TRP A 20 -0.77 4.62 20.87
CA TRP A 20 -1.30 5.85 20.26
C TRP A 20 -2.21 5.54 19.08
N LEU A 21 -1.79 4.68 18.15
CA LEU A 21 -2.58 4.34 16.97
C LEU A 21 -3.92 3.72 17.39
N ALA A 22 -3.90 2.76 18.31
CA ALA A 22 -5.12 2.17 18.87
C ALA A 22 -6.03 3.22 19.52
N GLY A 23 -5.46 4.17 20.28
CA GLY A 23 -6.23 5.26 20.88
C GLY A 23 -6.84 6.23 19.85
N TYR A 24 -6.13 6.51 18.76
CA TYR A 24 -6.63 7.29 17.62
C TYR A 24 -7.81 6.58 16.94
N LEU A 25 -7.68 5.28 16.66
CA LEU A 25 -8.76 4.47 16.08
C LEU A 25 -10.00 4.41 16.98
N GLU A 26 -9.81 4.25 18.29
CA GLU A 26 -10.90 4.31 19.28
C GLU A 26 -11.58 5.68 19.32
N GLN A 27 -10.82 6.77 19.13
CA GLN A 27 -11.39 8.11 19.02
C GLN A 27 -12.25 8.24 17.76
N LEU A 28 -11.74 7.81 16.61
CA LEU A 28 -12.51 7.80 15.36
C LEU A 28 -13.80 6.99 15.49
N GLU A 29 -13.73 5.82 16.11
CA GLU A 29 -14.90 4.97 16.36
C GLU A 29 -15.98 5.70 17.16
N ARG A 30 -15.59 6.40 18.24
CA ARG A 30 -16.53 7.18 19.06
C ARG A 30 -17.13 8.37 18.31
N GLU A 31 -16.34 9.03 17.47
CA GLU A 31 -16.75 10.26 16.79
C GLU A 31 -17.55 10.01 15.51
N LYS A 32 -17.26 8.93 14.79
CA LYS A 32 -17.77 8.66 13.44
C LYS A 32 -18.48 7.31 13.31
N GLY A 33 -18.19 6.36 14.19
CA GLY A 33 -18.70 4.98 14.13
C GLY A 33 -17.71 4.00 13.48
N LEU A 34 -17.94 2.70 13.71
CA LEU A 34 -17.02 1.61 13.36
C LEU A 34 -16.61 1.58 11.88
N LYS A 35 -17.52 1.91 10.96
CA LYS A 35 -17.25 1.87 9.51
C LYS A 35 -16.14 2.83 9.06
N PHE A 36 -15.81 3.84 9.86
CA PHE A 36 -14.78 4.86 9.57
C PHE A 36 -13.42 4.56 10.24
N VAL A 37 -13.26 3.35 10.76
CA VAL A 37 -12.07 2.95 11.52
C VAL A 37 -11.22 2.00 10.66
N PRO A 38 -9.98 2.39 10.32
CA PRO A 38 -9.03 1.47 9.71
C PRO A 38 -8.90 0.14 10.46
N ARG A 39 -8.98 -0.97 9.71
CA ARG A 39 -8.63 -2.30 10.21
C ARG A 39 -7.11 -2.46 10.16
N LEU A 40 -6.56 -3.10 11.19
CA LEU A 40 -5.10 -3.26 11.32
C LEU A 40 -4.74 -4.72 11.06
N THR A 41 -3.61 -4.94 10.41
CA THR A 41 -2.89 -6.21 10.43
C THR A 41 -1.59 -5.98 11.18
N LEU A 42 -1.45 -6.61 12.34
CA LEU A 42 -0.31 -6.46 13.24
C LEU A 42 0.72 -7.53 12.91
N GLU A 43 1.75 -7.14 12.19
CA GLU A 43 2.85 -8.02 11.80
C GLU A 43 3.95 -7.94 12.86
N ILE A 44 4.06 -8.96 13.68
CA ILE A 44 4.91 -8.97 14.87
C ILE A 44 6.18 -9.76 14.56
N ALA A 45 7.34 -9.19 14.88
CA ALA A 45 8.60 -9.92 14.83
C ALA A 45 8.79 -10.72 16.14
N GLY A 46 9.41 -11.91 16.05
CA GLY A 46 9.62 -12.79 17.20
C GLY A 46 10.41 -12.13 18.32
N ASP A 47 11.36 -11.26 17.98
CA ASP A 47 12.14 -10.45 18.94
C ASP A 47 11.27 -9.46 19.74
N HIS A 48 10.18 -8.96 19.16
CA HIS A 48 9.19 -8.14 19.86
C HIS A 48 8.18 -8.99 20.63
N ALA A 49 7.85 -10.18 20.13
CA ALA A 49 6.87 -11.06 20.74
C ALA A 49 7.27 -11.46 22.17
N GLU A 50 8.56 -11.73 22.42
CA GLU A 50 9.08 -12.00 23.76
C GLU A 50 8.76 -10.85 24.74
N TYR A 51 8.98 -9.61 24.32
CA TYR A 51 8.71 -8.45 25.18
C TYR A 51 7.23 -8.22 25.43
N TYR A 52 6.37 -8.43 24.43
CA TYR A 52 4.91 -8.31 24.61
C TYR A 52 4.37 -9.29 25.66
N ARG A 53 4.89 -10.52 25.71
CA ARG A 53 4.49 -11.54 26.69
C ARG A 53 4.91 -11.19 28.12
N GLU A 54 6.05 -10.52 28.27
CA GLU A 54 6.60 -10.14 29.58
C GLU A 54 6.10 -8.78 30.09
N ASP A 55 5.48 -7.98 29.24
CA ASP A 55 4.94 -6.67 29.57
C ASP A 55 3.39 -6.71 29.66
N PRO A 56 2.82 -6.72 30.88
CA PRO A 56 1.36 -6.78 31.06
C PRO A 56 0.61 -5.68 30.32
N VAL A 57 1.22 -4.50 30.13
CA VAL A 57 0.57 -3.38 29.45
C VAL A 57 0.55 -3.61 27.93
N GLY A 58 1.65 -4.16 27.37
CA GLY A 58 1.71 -4.57 25.98
C GLY A 58 0.74 -5.71 25.66
N LEU A 59 0.72 -6.77 26.47
CA LEU A 59 -0.20 -7.88 26.29
C LEU A 59 -1.67 -7.43 26.38
N ALA A 60 -2.00 -6.57 27.35
CA ALA A 60 -3.36 -6.02 27.49
C ALA A 60 -3.78 -5.21 26.26
N LEU A 61 -2.87 -4.47 25.64
CA LEU A 61 -3.13 -3.74 24.40
C LEU A 61 -3.48 -4.69 23.25
N LEU A 62 -2.72 -5.78 23.07
CA LEU A 62 -2.98 -6.76 22.02
C LEU A 62 -4.29 -7.53 22.26
N LYS A 63 -4.57 -7.94 23.51
CA LYS A 63 -5.86 -8.54 23.91
C LYS A 63 -7.03 -7.63 23.59
N ARG A 64 -6.89 -6.33 23.87
CA ARG A 64 -7.93 -5.34 23.57
C ARG A 64 -8.16 -5.19 22.06
N LEU A 65 -7.09 -5.16 21.26
CA LEU A 65 -7.19 -5.11 19.80
C LEU A 65 -7.88 -6.36 19.24
N TYR A 66 -7.48 -7.55 19.71
CA TYR A 66 -8.12 -8.81 19.32
C TYR A 66 -9.61 -8.83 19.71
N ALA A 67 -9.94 -8.48 20.95
CA ALA A 67 -11.32 -8.52 21.45
C ALA A 67 -12.28 -7.53 20.76
N LYS A 68 -11.76 -6.44 20.18
CA LYS A 68 -12.56 -5.50 19.36
C LYS A 68 -13.04 -6.12 18.04
N GLY A 69 -12.34 -7.13 17.52
CA GLY A 69 -12.63 -7.76 16.24
C GLY A 69 -12.25 -6.91 15.01
N GLY A 70 -12.01 -7.59 13.89
CA GLY A 70 -11.63 -6.98 12.60
C GLY A 70 -10.18 -6.49 12.50
N HIS A 71 -9.35 -6.70 13.53
CA HIS A 71 -7.89 -6.60 13.40
C HIS A 71 -7.33 -8.02 13.22
N SER A 72 -6.27 -8.17 12.42
CA SER A 72 -5.57 -9.43 12.17
C SER A 72 -4.15 -9.39 12.73
N PHE A 73 -3.55 -10.57 12.91
CA PHE A 73 -2.18 -10.73 13.37
C PHE A 73 -1.37 -11.53 12.35
N GLY A 74 -0.07 -11.30 12.32
CA GLY A 74 0.86 -11.98 11.43
C GLY A 74 2.29 -11.92 11.94
N VAL A 75 3.20 -12.53 11.18
CA VAL A 75 4.62 -12.59 11.49
C VAL A 75 5.41 -11.67 10.55
N HIS A 76 6.19 -10.76 11.13
CA HIS A 76 7.20 -9.99 10.41
C HIS A 76 8.58 -10.65 10.58
N PHE A 77 9.25 -10.95 9.46
CA PHE A 77 10.58 -11.59 9.50
C PHE A 77 11.71 -10.57 9.39
N HIS A 78 12.51 -10.49 10.46
CA HIS A 78 13.82 -9.85 10.44
C HIS A 78 14.90 -10.85 10.01
N LYS A 79 16.09 -10.34 9.68
CA LYS A 79 17.26 -11.16 9.36
C LYS A 79 17.98 -11.62 10.64
N ASN A 80 17.25 -12.03 11.67
CA ASN A 80 17.82 -12.46 12.95
C ASN A 80 17.17 -13.77 13.41
N TYR A 81 17.88 -14.51 14.25
CA TYR A 81 17.40 -15.77 14.81
C TYR A 81 17.73 -15.84 16.30
N ARG A 82 16.97 -16.65 17.03
CA ARG A 82 17.01 -16.72 18.49
C ARG A 82 18.11 -17.66 18.95
N ILE A 83 18.98 -17.17 19.84
CA ILE A 83 19.97 -18.00 20.55
C ILE A 83 19.46 -18.43 21.93
N ARG A 84 18.82 -17.49 22.62
CA ARG A 84 18.23 -17.62 23.97
C ARG A 84 17.28 -16.43 24.19
N PRO A 85 16.48 -16.41 25.27
CA PRO A 85 15.55 -15.30 25.53
C PRO A 85 16.23 -13.92 25.44
N HIS A 86 15.61 -13.00 24.70
CA HIS A 86 16.07 -11.62 24.45
C HIS A 86 17.44 -11.50 23.78
N ASN A 87 17.91 -12.59 23.16
CA ASN A 87 19.18 -12.63 22.46
C ASN A 87 18.99 -13.16 21.04
N TRP A 88 18.63 -12.22 20.16
CA TRP A 88 18.49 -12.40 18.73
C TRP A 88 19.76 -11.90 18.04
N VAL A 89 20.36 -12.76 17.22
CA VAL A 89 21.59 -12.44 16.49
C VAL A 89 21.29 -12.31 15.02
N GLU A 90 21.86 -11.28 14.39
CA GLU A 90 21.72 -11.12 12.95
C GLU A 90 22.35 -12.31 12.23
N ALA A 91 21.60 -12.88 11.30
CA ALA A 91 22.09 -13.94 10.44
C ALA A 91 23.18 -13.41 9.49
N PRO A 92 24.25 -14.18 9.24
CA PRO A 92 25.10 -13.95 8.07
C PRO A 92 24.28 -14.10 6.77
N ARG A 93 24.88 -13.86 5.59
CA ARG A 93 24.18 -14.04 4.30
C ARG A 93 23.38 -15.37 4.31
N GLY A 94 22.11 -15.29 3.95
CA GLY A 94 21.13 -16.35 4.21
C GLY A 94 21.39 -17.60 3.37
N THR A 95 21.90 -18.66 4.01
CA THR A 95 21.78 -20.02 3.49
C THR A 95 20.33 -20.49 3.68
N PRO A 96 19.86 -21.54 2.98
CA PRO A 96 18.56 -22.15 3.23
C PRO A 96 18.35 -22.50 4.71
N GLU A 97 19.32 -23.14 5.36
CA GLU A 97 19.23 -23.57 6.77
C GLU A 97 19.06 -22.39 7.73
N VAL A 98 19.73 -21.28 7.44
CA VAL A 98 19.60 -20.04 8.20
C VAL A 98 18.19 -19.46 8.04
N ARG A 99 17.61 -19.48 6.84
CA ARG A 99 16.23 -19.03 6.60
C ARG A 99 15.21 -19.92 7.29
N THR A 100 15.39 -21.24 7.25
CA THR A 100 14.54 -22.20 7.97
C THR A 100 14.55 -21.89 9.46
N ARG A 101 15.73 -21.63 10.04
CA ARG A 101 15.86 -21.27 11.46
C ARG A 101 15.19 -19.93 11.81
N ILE A 102 15.48 -18.87 11.04
CA ILE A 102 14.82 -17.56 11.22
C ILE A 102 13.31 -17.73 11.23
N THR A 103 12.81 -18.51 10.26
CA THR A 103 11.37 -18.74 10.08
C THR A 103 10.77 -19.45 11.28
N ALA A 104 11.36 -20.56 11.71
CA ALA A 104 10.92 -21.32 12.87
C ALA A 104 10.95 -20.48 14.17
N ASP A 105 12.04 -19.74 14.42
CA ASP A 105 12.21 -18.95 15.63
C ASP A 105 11.17 -17.81 15.72
N HIS A 106 10.96 -17.08 14.62
CA HIS A 106 9.95 -16.00 14.58
C HIS A 106 8.53 -16.54 14.76
N ILE A 107 8.15 -17.59 14.01
CA ILE A 107 6.81 -18.18 14.10
C ILE A 107 6.56 -18.71 15.51
N SER A 108 7.51 -19.44 16.09
CA SER A 108 7.33 -20.02 17.43
C SER A 108 7.09 -18.97 18.51
N GLU A 109 7.78 -17.83 18.47
CA GLU A 109 7.61 -16.78 19.48
C GLU A 109 6.32 -15.99 19.27
N VAL A 110 5.92 -15.75 18.02
CA VAL A 110 4.64 -15.09 17.73
C VAL A 110 3.47 -16.01 18.06
N ASP A 111 3.53 -17.30 17.72
CA ASP A 111 2.49 -18.28 18.08
C ASP A 111 2.30 -18.36 19.61
N ALA A 112 3.40 -18.34 20.37
CA ALA A 112 3.33 -18.31 21.84
C ALA A 112 2.70 -17.02 22.38
N LEU A 113 2.96 -15.86 21.75
CA LEU A 113 2.28 -14.61 22.09
C LEU A 113 0.79 -14.68 21.75
N ILE A 114 0.44 -15.18 20.56
CA ILE A 114 -0.95 -15.26 20.12
C ILE A 114 -1.73 -16.18 21.04
N ALA A 115 -1.17 -17.34 21.43
CA ALA A 115 -1.76 -18.23 22.42
C ALA A 115 -2.15 -17.51 23.73
N GLU A 116 -1.31 -16.58 24.20
CA GLU A 116 -1.61 -15.76 25.38
C GLU A 116 -2.66 -14.68 25.10
N VAL A 117 -2.65 -14.07 23.91
CA VAL A 117 -3.63 -13.06 23.47
C VAL A 117 -5.04 -13.65 23.40
N ILE A 118 -5.18 -14.85 22.83
CA ILE A 118 -6.47 -15.52 22.61
C ILE A 118 -6.86 -16.52 23.70
N ASP A 119 -6.01 -16.69 24.71
CA ASP A 119 -6.21 -17.56 25.88
C ASP A 119 -6.48 -19.03 25.52
N THR A 120 -5.73 -19.56 24.54
CA THR A 120 -5.79 -20.97 24.16
C THR A 120 -4.44 -21.48 23.69
N GLN A 121 -4.21 -22.78 23.87
CA GLN A 121 -3.03 -23.50 23.36
C GLN A 121 -3.38 -24.39 22.15
N ASP A 122 -4.61 -24.30 21.63
CA ASP A 122 -5.03 -25.04 20.44
C ASP A 122 -4.29 -24.51 19.19
N PRO A 123 -3.44 -25.33 18.53
CA PRO A 123 -2.70 -24.89 17.36
C PRO A 123 -3.61 -24.43 16.21
N ALA A 124 -4.80 -25.02 16.04
CA ALA A 124 -5.72 -24.63 14.98
C ALA A 124 -6.28 -23.22 15.23
N ALA A 125 -6.65 -22.92 16.47
CA ALA A 125 -7.12 -21.59 16.86
C ALA A 125 -6.02 -20.52 16.75
N ILE A 126 -4.79 -20.84 17.16
CA ILE A 126 -3.63 -19.94 16.99
C ILE A 126 -3.40 -19.65 15.51
N ARG A 127 -3.40 -20.70 14.68
CA ARG A 127 -3.20 -20.59 13.24
C ARG A 127 -4.27 -19.76 12.56
N ALA A 128 -5.55 -19.91 12.94
CA ALA A 128 -6.64 -19.10 12.40
C ALA A 128 -6.48 -17.58 12.66
N VAL A 129 -5.67 -17.20 13.67
CA VAL A 129 -5.35 -15.80 13.99
C VAL A 129 -4.01 -15.36 13.42
N ASN A 130 -3.04 -16.28 13.32
CA ASN A 130 -1.66 -16.02 12.88
C ASN A 130 -1.29 -16.81 11.63
N HIS A 131 -1.84 -16.42 10.48
CA HIS A 131 -1.59 -17.05 9.17
C HIS A 131 -1.09 -16.08 8.09
N ILE A 132 -0.75 -14.85 8.50
CA ILE A 132 -0.21 -13.81 7.63
C ILE A 132 1.30 -13.69 7.84
N VAL A 133 2.07 -13.57 6.77
CA VAL A 133 3.52 -13.33 6.81
C VAL A 133 3.95 -12.14 5.96
N THR A 134 5.01 -11.48 6.41
CA THR A 134 5.69 -10.44 5.64
C THR A 134 7.20 -10.45 5.83
N GLY A 135 7.92 -9.86 4.90
CA GLY A 135 9.37 -9.69 4.95
C GLY A 135 10.13 -10.53 3.94
N HIS A 136 11.44 -10.29 3.88
CA HIS A 136 12.30 -10.82 2.81
C HIS A 136 13.18 -12.00 3.23
N PHE A 137 13.16 -12.37 4.52
CA PHE A 137 14.12 -13.31 5.12
C PHE A 137 13.48 -14.60 5.64
N LEU A 138 12.35 -15.01 5.06
CA LEU A 138 11.68 -16.26 5.40
C LEU A 138 11.98 -17.42 4.44
N ASP A 139 11.83 -18.61 4.98
CA ASP A 139 11.66 -19.88 4.29
C ASP A 139 10.17 -20.10 4.07
N ARG A 140 9.73 -19.91 2.82
CA ARG A 140 8.30 -19.92 2.49
C ARG A 140 7.73 -21.33 2.47
N ASP A 141 8.54 -22.32 2.12
CA ASP A 141 8.09 -23.72 2.10
C ASP A 141 7.78 -24.16 3.54
N LEU A 142 8.67 -23.86 4.49
CA LEU A 142 8.40 -24.11 5.91
C LEU A 142 7.19 -23.31 6.42
N ALA A 143 7.06 -22.03 6.09
CA ALA A 143 5.91 -21.24 6.53
C ALA A 143 4.60 -21.84 6.00
N GLN A 144 4.57 -22.30 4.76
CA GLN A 144 3.41 -22.98 4.19
C GLN A 144 3.12 -24.31 4.89
N GLU A 145 4.14 -25.13 5.17
CA GLU A 145 4.00 -26.37 5.96
C GLU A 145 3.40 -26.11 7.35
N LEU A 146 3.68 -24.94 7.92
CA LEU A 146 3.13 -24.48 9.20
C LEU A 146 1.75 -23.81 9.06
N GLY A 147 1.16 -23.80 7.86
CA GLY A 147 -0.20 -23.32 7.60
C GLY A 147 -0.33 -21.82 7.33
N PHE A 148 0.76 -21.12 7.01
CA PHE A 148 0.68 -19.75 6.50
C PHE A 148 0.31 -19.76 5.01
N ASP A 149 -0.63 -18.91 4.61
CA ASP A 149 -1.15 -18.82 3.25
C ASP A 149 -1.29 -17.37 2.74
N LEU A 150 -1.10 -16.37 3.59
CA LEU A 150 -1.22 -14.96 3.22
C LEU A 150 0.12 -14.21 3.26
N LEU A 151 0.37 -13.43 2.20
CA LEU A 151 1.50 -12.51 2.07
C LEU A 151 1.01 -11.06 2.05
N THR A 152 1.78 -10.17 2.65
CA THR A 152 1.57 -8.71 2.55
C THR A 152 2.83 -8.01 2.02
N GLY A 153 2.63 -6.95 1.24
CA GLY A 153 3.67 -6.00 0.85
C GLY A 153 4.87 -6.58 0.09
N GLY A 154 5.88 -5.75 -0.15
CA GLY A 154 7.20 -6.13 -0.67
C GLY A 154 7.25 -6.47 -2.17
N ARG A 155 6.48 -7.47 -2.64
CA ARG A 155 6.54 -7.90 -4.06
C ARG A 155 5.83 -6.92 -4.99
N ASN A 156 4.68 -6.38 -4.58
CA ASN A 156 3.90 -5.40 -5.33
C ASN A 156 4.69 -4.12 -5.64
N GLU A 157 5.63 -3.78 -4.75
CA GLU A 157 6.42 -2.56 -4.83
C GLU A 157 7.21 -2.44 -6.14
N ALA A 158 7.57 -3.57 -6.76
CA ALA A 158 8.26 -3.61 -8.05
C ALA A 158 7.50 -2.89 -9.17
N LEU A 159 6.18 -2.73 -9.08
CA LEU A 159 5.38 -2.00 -10.06
C LEU A 159 5.71 -0.49 -10.05
N ASN A 160 6.12 0.08 -8.91
CA ASN A 160 6.53 1.47 -8.79
C ASN A 160 7.80 1.79 -9.61
N LEU A 161 8.61 0.78 -9.96
CA LEU A 161 9.77 0.97 -10.84
C LEU A 161 9.36 1.48 -12.22
N PHE A 162 8.21 1.04 -12.70
CA PHE A 162 7.76 1.28 -14.07
C PHE A 162 6.64 2.31 -14.16
N PHE A 163 5.69 2.29 -13.21
CA PHE A 163 4.41 3.00 -13.36
C PHE A 163 4.10 3.97 -12.21
N ASP A 164 4.98 4.10 -11.21
CA ASP A 164 4.80 5.03 -10.08
C ASP A 164 3.51 4.77 -9.27
N HIS A 165 3.04 3.52 -9.21
CA HIS A 165 1.98 3.06 -8.30
C HIS A 165 2.17 1.57 -7.98
N ASP A 166 1.46 1.11 -6.95
CA ASP A 166 1.44 -0.29 -6.52
C ASP A 166 0.38 -1.10 -7.27
N VAL A 167 0.44 -2.43 -7.10
CA VAL A 167 -0.60 -3.35 -7.55
C VAL A 167 -1.91 -3.07 -6.79
N TYR A 168 -3.05 -3.13 -7.47
CA TYR A 168 -4.37 -2.79 -6.94
C TYR A 168 -5.28 -4.01 -6.72
N ASN A 169 -4.86 -5.22 -7.09
CA ASN A 169 -5.64 -6.43 -6.91
C ASN A 169 -4.83 -7.46 -6.10
N PRO A 170 -5.45 -8.19 -5.16
CA PRO A 170 -4.85 -9.41 -4.61
C PRO A 170 -4.56 -10.42 -5.72
N TRP A 171 -3.50 -11.21 -5.57
CA TRP A 171 -3.16 -12.23 -6.57
C TRP A 171 -2.39 -13.40 -5.97
N ARG A 172 -2.23 -14.46 -6.75
CA ARG A 172 -1.43 -15.63 -6.43
C ARG A 172 -0.02 -15.48 -7.01
N PRO A 173 0.99 -15.04 -6.25
CA PRO A 173 2.31 -14.77 -6.81
C PRO A 173 3.05 -16.06 -7.16
N THR A 174 3.88 -16.00 -8.20
CA THR A 174 4.81 -17.09 -8.49
C THR A 174 5.83 -17.29 -7.37
N MET A 175 6.00 -18.55 -6.94
CA MET A 175 6.83 -18.91 -5.79
C MET A 175 8.17 -19.54 -6.14
N SER A 176 8.36 -19.90 -7.40
CA SER A 176 9.61 -20.47 -7.92
C SER A 176 10.85 -19.64 -7.54
N PRO A 177 11.99 -20.26 -7.15
CA PRO A 177 13.22 -19.53 -6.86
C PRO A 177 13.66 -18.63 -8.02
N GLY A 178 13.90 -17.34 -7.74
CA GLY A 178 14.28 -16.36 -8.77
C GLY A 178 13.14 -15.88 -9.67
N ALA A 179 11.90 -16.30 -9.39
CA ALA A 179 10.72 -15.82 -10.08
C ALA A 179 10.57 -14.31 -9.97
N TRP A 180 9.90 -13.75 -10.97
CA TRP A 180 9.61 -12.33 -11.03
C TRP A 180 8.55 -11.94 -9.99
N SER A 181 8.76 -10.81 -9.29
CA SER A 181 7.90 -10.41 -8.16
C SER A 181 6.45 -10.16 -8.55
N LEU A 182 6.18 -9.74 -9.80
CA LEU A 182 4.86 -9.38 -10.31
C LEU A 182 4.25 -10.46 -11.22
N ALA A 183 4.87 -11.65 -11.29
CA ALA A 183 4.30 -12.78 -12.01
C ALA A 183 3.26 -13.51 -11.15
N GLU A 184 2.20 -13.99 -11.82
CA GLU A 184 1.13 -14.79 -11.23
C GLU A 184 1.33 -16.28 -11.51
N GLU A 185 0.88 -17.10 -10.57
CA GLU A 185 0.83 -18.57 -10.64
C GLU A 185 -0.51 -18.97 -10.00
N LEU A 186 -1.51 -19.28 -10.83
CA LEU A 186 -2.91 -19.46 -10.39
C LEU A 186 -3.13 -20.61 -9.39
N ASP A 187 -2.20 -21.56 -9.33
CA ASP A 187 -2.19 -22.68 -8.38
C ASP A 187 -1.25 -22.42 -7.18
N SER A 188 -0.67 -21.22 -7.07
CA SER A 188 0.14 -20.86 -5.92
C SER A 188 -0.70 -20.93 -4.65
N PRO A 189 -0.19 -21.57 -3.58
CA PRO A 189 -0.90 -21.69 -2.31
C PRO A 189 -0.94 -20.36 -1.54
N TRP A 190 -0.23 -19.34 -2.03
CA TRP A 190 -0.15 -18.04 -1.40
C TRP A 190 -1.10 -17.05 -2.05
N VAL A 191 -1.79 -16.27 -1.23
CA VAL A 191 -2.48 -15.05 -1.66
C VAL A 191 -1.67 -13.85 -1.19
N LEU A 192 -1.32 -12.96 -2.10
CA LEU A 192 -0.70 -11.69 -1.77
C LEU A 192 -1.75 -10.58 -1.81
N VAL A 193 -1.91 -9.87 -0.70
CA VAL A 193 -2.72 -8.64 -0.65
C VAL A 193 -1.79 -7.43 -0.72
N PRO A 194 -1.79 -6.66 -1.83
CA PRO A 194 -0.87 -5.55 -2.00
C PRO A 194 -1.15 -4.40 -1.03
N GLN A 195 -0.07 -3.81 -0.53
CA GLN A 195 -0.10 -2.61 0.29
C GLN A 195 1.12 -1.77 -0.05
N ALA A 196 0.94 -0.45 -0.11
CA ALA A 196 2.06 0.47 -0.24
C ALA A 196 2.84 0.51 1.09
N PRO A 197 4.18 0.62 1.10
CA PRO A 197 4.89 0.76 2.36
C PRO A 197 4.74 2.18 2.95
N VAL A 198 5.22 2.35 4.18
CA VAL A 198 5.29 3.58 5.00
C VAL A 198 4.60 4.83 4.40
N LEU A 199 3.35 5.08 4.81
CA LEU A 199 2.60 6.27 4.40
C LEU A 199 3.30 7.55 4.89
N GLY A 200 3.31 8.58 4.06
CA GLY A 200 4.01 9.85 4.31
C GLY A 200 5.49 9.83 3.93
N ALA A 201 6.07 8.68 3.61
CA ALA A 201 7.49 8.60 3.25
C ALA A 201 7.76 8.85 1.76
N ILE A 202 8.87 9.51 1.46
CA ILE A 202 9.52 9.49 0.14
C ILE A 202 10.92 8.87 0.28
N GLY A 203 11.22 7.86 -0.51
CA GLY A 203 12.55 7.25 -0.53
C GLY A 203 12.56 5.79 -0.96
N GLU A 204 13.69 5.15 -0.67
CA GLU A 204 13.94 3.75 -0.98
C GLU A 204 13.42 2.82 0.11
N HIS A 205 12.75 1.72 -0.26
CA HIS A 205 12.13 0.79 0.71
C HIS A 205 12.47 -0.69 0.45
N ALA A 206 11.92 -1.33 -0.59
CA ALA A 206 12.15 -2.75 -0.87
C ALA A 206 13.42 -3.01 -1.71
N PRO A 207 14.10 -4.16 -1.59
CA PRO A 207 15.24 -4.50 -2.44
C PRO A 207 14.88 -4.51 -3.94
N LEU A 208 15.82 -4.08 -4.78
CA LEU A 208 15.66 -4.19 -6.24
C LEU A 208 15.58 -5.67 -6.66
N PRO A 209 14.54 -6.07 -7.41
CA PRO A 209 14.47 -7.41 -7.95
C PRO A 209 15.52 -7.60 -9.06
N PRO A 210 16.10 -8.81 -9.19
CA PRO A 210 17.13 -9.07 -10.17
C PRO A 210 16.60 -8.97 -11.60
N GLY A 211 17.45 -8.55 -12.54
CA GLY A 211 17.12 -8.53 -13.98
C GLY A 211 16.24 -7.37 -14.42
N VAL A 212 16.06 -6.33 -13.61
CA VAL A 212 15.49 -5.05 -14.05
C VAL A 212 16.58 -4.23 -14.77
N PRO A 213 16.30 -3.64 -15.95
CA PRO A 213 17.24 -2.79 -16.67
C PRO A 213 17.70 -1.56 -15.87
N LEU A 214 18.96 -1.13 -16.09
CA LEU A 214 19.60 -0.05 -15.34
C LEU A 214 18.79 1.26 -15.42
N GLU A 215 18.20 1.58 -16.56
CA GLU A 215 17.41 2.80 -16.80
C GLU A 215 16.23 2.99 -15.83
N PHE A 216 15.69 1.91 -15.24
CA PHE A 216 14.62 1.99 -14.25
C PHE A 216 15.12 2.08 -12.80
N THR A 217 16.40 1.78 -12.60
CA THR A 217 17.05 1.69 -11.28
C THR A 217 18.17 2.71 -11.07
N GLU A 218 18.48 3.51 -12.09
CA GLU A 218 19.54 4.51 -12.02
C GLU A 218 19.29 5.51 -10.89
N GLY A 219 20.32 5.79 -10.11
CA GLY A 219 20.23 6.66 -8.92
C GLY A 219 19.75 5.96 -7.65
N MET A 220 19.31 4.69 -7.70
CA MET A 220 18.88 3.93 -6.53
C MET A 220 20.02 3.17 -5.85
N ARG A 221 19.98 3.01 -4.52
CA ARG A 221 21.00 2.29 -3.73
C ARG A 221 20.60 0.83 -3.46
N SER A 222 20.25 0.12 -4.52
CA SER A 222 19.79 -1.29 -4.47
C SER A 222 18.40 -1.50 -3.87
N MET A 223 17.61 -0.44 -3.74
CA MET A 223 16.23 -0.48 -3.27
C MET A 223 15.29 0.30 -4.19
N ILE A 224 14.04 -0.11 -4.27
CA ILE A 224 12.97 0.52 -5.05
C ILE A 224 12.66 1.87 -4.42
N TRP A 225 12.80 2.94 -5.20
CA TRP A 225 12.36 4.27 -4.83
C TRP A 225 10.83 4.38 -4.95
N GLN A 226 10.19 4.98 -3.95
CA GLN A 226 8.76 5.22 -3.91
C GLN A 226 8.45 6.62 -3.35
N ASP A 227 7.38 7.19 -3.90
CA ASP A 227 6.71 8.36 -3.33
C ASP A 227 5.41 7.93 -2.67
N LEU A 228 5.37 8.04 -1.35
CA LEU A 228 4.23 7.67 -0.51
C LEU A 228 3.81 8.86 0.36
N SER A 229 4.26 10.07 0.00
CA SER A 229 3.74 11.30 0.57
C SER A 229 2.22 11.38 0.40
N ILE A 230 1.55 12.17 1.25
CA ILE A 230 0.10 12.32 1.21
C ILE A 230 -0.41 12.72 -0.18
N PRO A 231 0.17 13.73 -0.86
CA PRO A 231 -0.24 14.09 -2.23
C PRO A 231 -0.09 12.94 -3.24
N ALA A 232 0.98 12.15 -3.13
CA ALA A 232 1.20 11.01 -4.00
C ALA A 232 0.21 9.87 -3.72
N MET A 233 -0.08 9.59 -2.45
CA MET A 233 -1.04 8.55 -2.05
C MET A 233 -2.47 8.92 -2.47
N GLN A 234 -2.86 10.19 -2.34
CA GLN A 234 -4.14 10.70 -2.84
C GLN A 234 -4.27 10.50 -4.36
N ARG A 235 -3.22 10.85 -5.12
CA ARG A 235 -3.17 10.57 -6.57
C ARG A 235 -3.28 9.07 -6.87
N LYS A 236 -2.53 8.22 -6.18
CA LYS A 236 -2.56 6.76 -6.41
C LYS A 236 -3.94 6.18 -6.12
N LEU A 237 -4.66 6.68 -5.11
CA LEU A 237 -6.03 6.25 -4.83
C LEU A 237 -7.02 6.76 -5.89
N LEU A 238 -6.90 8.01 -6.35
CA LEU A 238 -7.72 8.52 -7.46
C LEU A 238 -7.51 7.69 -8.73
N HIS A 239 -6.27 7.28 -9.00
CA HIS A 239 -5.97 6.39 -10.11
C HIS A 239 -6.70 5.04 -9.98
N LEU A 240 -6.60 4.38 -8.83
CA LEU A 240 -7.35 3.15 -8.56
C LEU A 240 -8.86 3.36 -8.69
N TYR A 241 -9.40 4.42 -8.09
CA TYR A 241 -10.83 4.73 -8.14
C TYR A 241 -11.31 4.81 -9.59
N LEU A 242 -10.59 5.52 -10.45
CA LEU A 242 -10.96 5.66 -11.85
C LEU A 242 -10.83 4.37 -12.64
N GLU A 243 -9.81 3.54 -12.36
CA GLU A 243 -9.70 2.20 -12.93
C GLU A 243 -10.90 1.34 -12.55
N TRP A 244 -11.23 1.28 -11.27
CA TRP A 244 -12.39 0.54 -10.76
C TRP A 244 -13.70 1.05 -11.38
N ARG A 245 -13.94 2.37 -11.39
CA ARG A 245 -15.15 2.96 -12.00
C ARG A 245 -15.26 2.66 -13.49
N HIS A 246 -14.15 2.74 -14.22
CA HIS A 246 -14.12 2.41 -15.64
C HIS A 246 -14.48 0.93 -15.86
N ARG A 247 -13.93 0.03 -15.03
CA ARG A 247 -14.21 -1.41 -15.04
C ARG A 247 -15.66 -1.74 -14.68
N GLN A 248 -16.27 -1.04 -13.72
CA GLN A 248 -17.68 -1.24 -13.36
C GLN A 248 -18.68 -0.99 -14.50
N ARG A 249 -18.28 -0.21 -15.51
CA ARG A 249 -19.11 0.06 -16.69
C ARG A 249 -18.99 -1.03 -17.76
N SER A 250 -18.01 -1.92 -17.62
CA SER A 250 -17.81 -3.07 -18.51
C SER A 250 -18.85 -4.14 -18.24
N LEU A 251 -19.17 -4.92 -19.28
CA LEU A 251 -19.99 -6.14 -19.17
C LEU A 251 -19.13 -7.40 -19.03
N ASP A 252 -17.80 -7.26 -18.95
CA ASP A 252 -16.87 -8.38 -18.81
C ASP A 252 -16.81 -8.83 -17.34
N PRO A 253 -17.18 -10.08 -17.01
CA PRO A 253 -17.11 -10.59 -15.64
C PRO A 253 -15.71 -10.48 -15.00
N ILE A 254 -14.64 -10.50 -15.80
CA ILE A 254 -13.27 -10.31 -15.28
C ILE A 254 -13.03 -8.92 -14.70
N ASP A 255 -13.95 -7.98 -14.90
CA ASP A 255 -13.87 -6.63 -14.36
C ASP A 255 -14.47 -6.52 -12.94
N GLU A 256 -15.10 -7.59 -12.43
CA GLU A 256 -15.61 -7.73 -11.05
C GLU A 256 -14.53 -8.13 -10.01
N LYS A 257 -13.25 -7.82 -10.29
CA LYS A 257 -12.12 -8.14 -9.40
C LYS A 257 -12.24 -7.46 -8.03
N ILE A 258 -11.49 -7.99 -7.06
CA ILE A 258 -11.26 -7.32 -5.78
C ILE A 258 -10.21 -6.22 -5.95
N TRP A 259 -10.59 -5.00 -5.60
CA TRP A 259 -9.72 -3.81 -5.67
C TRP A 259 -9.32 -3.39 -4.26
N VAL A 260 -8.03 -3.15 -4.05
CA VAL A 260 -7.50 -2.85 -2.72
C VAL A 260 -6.56 -1.64 -2.77
N PHE A 261 -6.68 -0.83 -1.73
CA PHE A 261 -5.74 0.24 -1.44
C PHE A 261 -5.40 0.19 0.05
N GLY A 262 -4.12 0.08 0.37
CA GLY A 262 -3.68 -0.01 1.75
C GLY A 262 -2.26 0.48 1.89
N TRP A 263 -1.86 0.69 3.13
CA TRP A 263 -0.48 1.04 3.47
C TRP A 263 0.00 0.29 4.70
N HIS A 264 1.32 0.18 4.83
CA HIS A 264 1.99 -0.33 6.03
C HIS A 264 2.58 0.84 6.83
N GLU A 265 2.72 0.68 8.14
CA GLU A 265 3.49 1.58 8.98
C GLU A 265 4.42 0.79 9.89
N HIS A 266 5.68 1.25 9.98
CA HIS A 266 6.53 0.83 11.09
C HIS A 266 6.16 1.64 12.32
N THR A 267 6.00 0.97 13.45
CA THR A 267 5.78 1.57 14.78
C THR A 267 6.83 2.65 15.13
N ASN A 268 8.06 2.52 14.65
CA ASN A 268 9.13 3.50 14.84
C ASN A 268 9.00 4.77 13.95
N ASN A 269 8.14 4.77 12.94
CA ASN A 269 7.75 5.97 12.19
C ASN A 269 6.62 6.74 12.88
N LEU A 270 5.95 6.11 13.85
CA LEU A 270 4.84 6.69 14.59
C LEU A 270 5.27 7.16 15.99
N LEU A 271 6.53 7.54 16.17
CA LEU A 271 7.03 8.09 17.42
C LEU A 271 6.48 9.51 17.66
N ARG A 272 6.61 10.04 18.88
CA ARG A 272 6.20 11.44 19.17
C ARG A 272 7.20 12.43 18.56
N HIS A 273 6.73 13.64 18.23
CA HIS A 273 7.49 14.74 17.61
C HIS A 273 8.76 15.15 18.39
N ASP A 274 8.83 14.84 19.69
CA ASP A 274 9.95 15.15 20.58
C ASP A 274 10.96 14.00 20.76
N SER A 275 10.77 12.87 20.08
CA SER A 275 11.68 11.73 20.19
C SER A 275 12.92 11.91 19.31
N ALA A 276 14.04 12.29 19.94
CA ALA A 276 15.34 12.41 19.29
C ALA A 276 15.93 11.01 19.00
N TYR A 277 15.57 10.38 17.88
CA TYR A 277 16.24 9.15 17.43
C TYR A 277 16.54 9.15 15.91
N GLY A 278 17.55 9.91 15.50
CA GLY A 278 18.05 9.88 14.11
C GLY A 278 17.15 10.58 13.10
N ASN A 279 17.26 10.19 11.82
CA ASN A 279 16.45 10.71 10.71
C ASN A 279 15.01 10.13 10.68
N THR A 280 14.50 9.56 11.78
CA THR A 280 13.16 8.99 11.84
C THR A 280 12.13 10.10 11.64
N ARG A 281 11.35 9.96 10.58
CA ARG A 281 10.20 10.82 10.30
C ARG A 281 9.11 10.46 11.29
N ASN A 282 8.52 11.45 11.96
CA ASN A 282 7.28 11.25 12.69
C ASN A 282 6.14 11.40 11.71
N LEU A 283 5.45 10.29 11.42
CA LEU A 283 4.42 10.18 10.40
C LEU A 283 2.99 10.10 10.98
N ARG A 284 2.83 10.47 12.27
CA ARG A 284 1.50 10.46 12.92
C ARG A 284 0.52 11.40 12.21
N ASP A 285 0.99 12.60 11.85
CA ASP A 285 0.14 13.63 11.26
C ASP A 285 -0.28 13.20 9.85
N GLU A 286 0.63 12.59 9.09
CA GLU A 286 0.40 11.98 7.78
C GLU A 286 -0.68 10.88 7.85
N VAL A 287 -0.59 9.96 8.82
CA VAL A 287 -1.64 8.93 9.04
C VAL A 287 -2.99 9.58 9.31
N GLN A 288 -3.04 10.57 10.21
CA GLN A 288 -4.30 11.23 10.56
C GLN A 288 -4.89 12.01 9.38
N GLU A 289 -4.04 12.68 8.61
CA GLU A 289 -4.43 13.44 7.42
C GLU A 289 -5.02 12.52 6.35
N PHE A 290 -4.33 11.43 6.03
CA PHE A 290 -4.79 10.50 4.99
C PHE A 290 -6.08 9.78 5.40
N VAL A 291 -6.17 9.30 6.65
CA VAL A 291 -7.38 8.62 7.15
C VAL A 291 -8.58 9.56 7.13
N ARG A 292 -8.41 10.82 7.54
CA ARG A 292 -9.48 11.83 7.43
C ARG A 292 -9.91 12.03 5.98
N TRP A 293 -8.95 12.24 5.07
CA TRP A 293 -9.25 12.46 3.65
C TRP A 293 -9.95 11.23 3.03
N LEU A 294 -9.48 10.02 3.31
CA LEU A 294 -10.09 8.77 2.85
C LEU A 294 -11.53 8.65 3.36
N ASN A 295 -11.75 8.94 4.64
CA ASN A 295 -13.06 8.88 5.26
C ASN A 295 -14.05 9.85 4.62
N GLU A 296 -13.62 11.09 4.36
CA GLU A 296 -14.45 12.14 3.78
C GLU A 296 -14.81 11.87 2.32
N ASN A 297 -13.88 11.31 1.53
CA ASN A 297 -14.04 11.21 0.08
C ASN A 297 -14.52 9.83 -0.41
N PHE A 298 -14.23 8.74 0.31
CA PHE A 298 -14.49 7.37 -0.18
C PHE A 298 -15.32 6.53 0.79
N ILE A 299 -15.09 6.63 2.11
CA ILE A 299 -15.81 5.80 3.08
C ILE A 299 -17.21 6.36 3.38
N ALA A 300 -17.36 7.68 3.56
CA ALA A 300 -18.64 8.29 3.89
C ALA A 300 -19.71 8.03 2.81
N GLY A 301 -19.31 8.05 1.54
CA GLY A 301 -20.16 7.78 0.38
C GLY A 301 -20.37 6.30 0.05
N GLY A 302 -19.71 5.38 0.77
CA GLY A 302 -19.80 3.94 0.50
C GLY A 302 -19.09 3.48 -0.77
N ILE A 303 -18.10 4.24 -1.24
CA ILE A 303 -17.26 3.87 -2.39
C ILE A 303 -16.25 2.80 -1.99
N ALA A 304 -15.75 2.87 -0.76
CA ALA A 304 -14.82 1.90 -0.20
C ALA A 304 -15.16 1.61 1.28
N GLU A 305 -14.60 0.52 1.80
CA GLU A 305 -14.68 0.13 3.20
C GLU A 305 -13.33 -0.35 3.73
N TYR A 306 -13.16 -0.30 5.04
CA TYR A 306 -11.96 -0.84 5.68
C TYR A 306 -12.09 -2.34 5.90
N ALA A 307 -11.08 -3.08 5.44
CA ALA A 307 -10.95 -4.52 5.62
C ALA A 307 -9.55 -4.88 6.12
N SER A 308 -9.45 -5.94 6.90
CA SER A 308 -8.21 -6.61 7.24
C SER A 308 -7.68 -7.43 6.07
N ILE A 309 -6.40 -7.84 6.13
CA ILE A 309 -5.80 -8.70 5.11
C ILE A 309 -6.55 -10.03 4.97
N GLY A 310 -6.99 -10.61 6.09
CA GLY A 310 -7.76 -11.85 6.10
C GLY A 310 -9.13 -11.71 5.41
N GLU A 311 -9.86 -10.62 5.69
CA GLU A 311 -11.15 -10.33 5.04
C GLU A 311 -10.97 -10.14 3.52
N VAL A 312 -9.95 -9.38 3.09
CA VAL A 312 -9.63 -9.23 1.65
C VAL A 312 -9.30 -10.57 1.00
N ALA A 313 -8.52 -11.42 1.67
CA ALA A 313 -8.17 -12.73 1.12
C ALA A 313 -9.39 -13.66 1.01
N GLN A 314 -10.34 -13.57 1.93
CA GLN A 314 -11.60 -14.31 1.85
C GLN A 314 -12.43 -13.87 0.63
N GLU A 315 -12.59 -12.56 0.42
CA GLU A 315 -13.26 -12.01 -0.77
C GLU A 315 -12.54 -12.41 -2.07
N PHE A 316 -11.21 -12.40 -2.06
CA PHE A 316 -10.41 -12.84 -3.21
C PHE A 316 -10.62 -14.32 -3.53
N ASN A 317 -10.57 -15.21 -2.53
CA ASN A 317 -10.81 -16.63 -2.73
C ASN A 317 -12.23 -16.89 -3.23
N ALA A 318 -13.25 -16.19 -2.70
CA ALA A 318 -14.62 -16.29 -3.19
C ALA A 318 -14.75 -15.81 -4.66
N TRP A 319 -14.04 -14.74 -5.02
CA TRP A 319 -13.96 -14.29 -6.40
C TRP A 319 -13.32 -15.35 -7.32
N GLU A 320 -12.22 -15.98 -6.91
CA GLU A 320 -11.57 -17.05 -7.70
C GLU A 320 -12.46 -18.28 -7.86
N GLU A 321 -13.22 -18.66 -6.83
CA GLU A 321 -14.21 -19.74 -6.93
C GLU A 321 -15.29 -19.44 -7.98
N ALA A 322 -15.72 -18.19 -8.08
CA ALA A 322 -16.66 -17.74 -9.10
C ALA A 322 -16.01 -17.56 -10.50
N HIS A 323 -14.69 -17.40 -10.55
CA HIS A 323 -13.92 -17.10 -11.78
C HIS A 323 -12.75 -18.08 -11.98
N PRO A 324 -13.01 -19.40 -12.09
CA PRO A 324 -11.96 -20.41 -12.10
C PRO A 324 -11.01 -20.22 -13.28
N GLY A 325 -9.71 -20.17 -12.98
CA GLY A 325 -8.64 -20.03 -13.98
C GLY A 325 -8.47 -18.61 -14.53
N GLN A 326 -9.14 -17.60 -13.96
CA GLN A 326 -8.96 -16.21 -14.37
C GLN A 326 -7.85 -15.52 -13.57
N SER A 327 -7.08 -14.67 -14.25
CA SER A 327 -6.02 -13.87 -13.65
C SER A 327 -6.59 -12.64 -12.96
N SER A 328 -6.21 -12.43 -11.70
CA SER A 328 -6.53 -11.21 -10.97
C SER A 328 -5.52 -10.11 -11.27
N PHE A 329 -4.24 -10.47 -11.34
CA PHE A 329 -3.17 -9.57 -11.73
C PHE A 329 -1.99 -10.37 -12.27
N ASN A 330 -1.38 -9.91 -13.36
CA ASN A 330 -0.11 -10.43 -13.84
C ASN A 330 0.64 -9.35 -14.60
N TYR A 331 1.93 -9.19 -14.31
CA TYR A 331 2.85 -8.38 -15.10
C TYR A 331 4.15 -9.17 -15.34
N PRO A 332 4.26 -9.94 -16.43
CA PRO A 332 5.30 -10.96 -16.57
C PRO A 332 6.67 -10.42 -17.03
N VAL A 333 6.76 -9.14 -17.37
CA VAL A 333 7.98 -8.50 -17.89
C VAL A 333 8.72 -7.70 -16.82
N ARG A 334 10.03 -7.50 -17.02
CA ARG A 334 10.92 -6.80 -16.06
C ARG A 334 11.33 -5.40 -16.50
N GLU A 335 10.59 -4.85 -17.45
CA GLU A 335 10.77 -3.50 -18.01
C GLU A 335 9.42 -2.79 -18.05
N ARG A 336 9.38 -1.54 -18.52
CA ARG A 336 8.12 -0.83 -18.73
C ARG A 336 7.54 -1.16 -20.09
N ASP A 337 6.43 -1.89 -20.11
CA ASP A 337 5.68 -2.25 -21.31
C ASP A 337 4.22 -1.83 -21.13
N TRP A 338 3.76 -0.93 -21.99
CA TRP A 338 2.38 -0.40 -21.97
C TRP A 338 1.36 -1.37 -22.56
N GLU A 339 1.80 -2.38 -23.32
CA GLU A 339 0.93 -3.43 -23.85
C GLU A 339 0.79 -4.57 -22.83
N ALA A 340 1.78 -4.79 -21.98
CA ALA A 340 1.69 -5.70 -20.83
C ALA A 340 1.07 -5.03 -19.57
N TYR A 341 0.82 -3.73 -19.59
CA TYR A 341 0.27 -3.00 -18.44
C TYR A 341 -1.09 -3.60 -18.00
N PRO A 342 -1.27 -3.96 -16.72
CA PRO A 342 -2.40 -4.82 -16.32
C PRO A 342 -3.73 -4.07 -16.12
N TYR A 343 -3.74 -2.74 -16.26
CA TYR A 343 -4.92 -1.90 -16.07
C TYR A 343 -5.32 -1.16 -17.36
N ARG A 344 -6.56 -0.65 -17.44
CA ARG A 344 -7.16 -0.16 -18.70
C ARG A 344 -6.74 1.27 -19.03
N LEU A 345 -6.55 2.10 -18.01
CA LEU A 345 -6.27 3.53 -18.12
C LEU A 345 -4.76 3.80 -18.20
N LYS A 346 -4.09 3.23 -19.22
CA LYS A 346 -2.65 3.43 -19.44
C LYS A 346 -2.29 4.89 -19.71
N GLY A 347 -3.17 5.65 -20.37
CA GLY A 347 -3.02 7.09 -20.57
C GLY A 347 -3.01 7.86 -19.24
N LEU A 348 -3.93 7.51 -18.34
CA LEU A 348 -4.04 8.08 -16.99
C LEU A 348 -2.77 7.83 -16.20
N THR A 349 -2.31 6.58 -16.16
CA THR A 349 -1.05 6.21 -15.51
C THR A 349 0.10 7.07 -16.01
N ARG A 350 0.31 7.10 -17.34
CA ARG A 350 1.42 7.82 -17.98
C ARG A 350 1.44 9.31 -17.63
N GLU A 351 0.28 9.96 -17.68
CA GLU A 351 0.18 11.39 -17.44
C GLU A 351 0.19 11.73 -15.95
N LEU A 352 -0.17 10.79 -15.06
CA LEU A 352 -0.12 10.99 -13.61
C LEU A 352 1.22 10.61 -12.97
N MET A 353 2.12 9.89 -13.65
CA MET A 353 3.46 9.59 -13.11
C MET A 353 4.15 10.87 -12.62
N TYR A 354 4.71 10.82 -11.41
CA TYR A 354 5.44 11.91 -10.76
C TYR A 354 4.60 13.16 -10.42
N ALA A 355 3.27 13.03 -10.41
CA ALA A 355 2.37 14.10 -10.00
C ALA A 355 1.99 13.99 -8.51
N HIS A 356 1.72 15.12 -7.89
CA HIS A 356 1.28 15.29 -6.51
C HIS A 356 -0.10 15.94 -6.50
N TYR A 357 -1.04 15.34 -5.77
CA TYR A 357 -2.39 15.91 -5.61
C TYR A 357 -2.32 17.24 -4.86
N GLU A 358 -3.01 18.27 -5.38
CA GLU A 358 -3.14 19.54 -4.66
C GLU A 358 -4.55 19.68 -4.06
N ARG A 359 -5.58 19.62 -4.90
CA ARG A 359 -6.97 19.89 -4.50
C ARG A 359 -7.99 19.51 -5.56
N GLU A 360 -9.24 19.46 -5.15
CA GLU A 360 -10.40 19.45 -6.05
C GLU A 360 -10.89 20.89 -6.32
N ILE A 361 -11.30 21.15 -7.55
CA ILE A 361 -11.98 22.37 -7.97
C ILE A 361 -13.49 22.10 -7.96
N THR A 362 -14.14 22.50 -6.86
CA THR A 362 -15.52 22.11 -6.55
C THR A 362 -16.60 22.84 -7.35
N ALA A 363 -16.24 23.84 -8.15
CA ALA A 363 -17.16 24.66 -8.96
C ALA A 363 -17.97 23.83 -9.99
N PHE A 364 -17.56 22.60 -10.27
CA PHE A 364 -18.17 21.73 -11.28
C PHE A 364 -18.99 20.58 -10.70
N ARG A 365 -19.07 20.46 -9.36
CA ARG A 365 -19.81 19.38 -8.68
C ARG A 365 -21.29 19.36 -9.04
N ASP A 366 -21.92 20.52 -9.21
CA ASP A 366 -23.35 20.61 -9.59
C ASP A 366 -23.63 20.08 -11.02
N GLN A 367 -22.59 19.83 -11.82
CA GLN A 367 -22.66 19.22 -13.14
C GLN A 367 -22.21 17.76 -13.14
N ASP A 368 -21.96 17.17 -11.95
CA ASP A 368 -21.36 15.85 -11.78
C ASP A 368 -20.04 15.71 -12.57
N VAL A 369 -19.25 16.79 -12.60
CA VAL A 369 -17.91 16.82 -13.19
C VAL A 369 -16.89 17.04 -12.09
N HIS A 370 -15.94 16.11 -12.00
CA HIS A 370 -14.82 16.17 -11.08
C HIS A 370 -13.63 16.80 -11.77
N VAL A 371 -12.99 17.74 -11.09
CA VAL A 371 -11.79 18.43 -11.59
C VAL A 371 -10.80 18.50 -10.46
N HIS A 372 -9.66 17.82 -10.60
CA HIS A 372 -8.60 17.79 -9.61
C HIS A 372 -7.32 18.40 -10.17
N GLU A 373 -6.75 19.34 -9.42
CA GLU A 373 -5.47 19.96 -9.72
C GLU A 373 -4.34 19.13 -9.09
N LEU A 374 -3.29 18.85 -9.86
CA LEU A 374 -2.08 18.17 -9.42
C LEU A 374 -0.84 18.93 -9.91
N LEU A 375 0.27 18.86 -9.17
CA LEU A 375 1.57 19.35 -9.60
C LEU A 375 2.40 18.21 -10.18
N LYS A 376 2.87 18.35 -11.42
CA LYS A 376 3.72 17.37 -12.11
C LYS A 376 5.16 17.84 -12.18
N THR A 377 6.08 16.87 -12.21
CA THR A 377 7.51 17.06 -12.50
C THR A 377 7.96 16.13 -13.63
N ASP A 378 9.16 16.36 -14.17
CA ASP A 378 9.77 15.59 -15.27
C ASP A 378 10.39 14.25 -14.84
N GLY A 379 10.19 13.81 -13.59
CA GLY A 379 10.81 12.62 -13.02
C GLY A 379 10.60 12.48 -11.52
N ARG A 380 11.35 11.58 -10.87
CA ARG A 380 11.32 11.40 -9.40
C ARG A 380 12.02 12.56 -8.67
N ASN A 381 11.39 13.73 -8.70
CA ASN A 381 11.99 14.99 -8.22
C ASN A 381 11.39 15.50 -6.91
N TRP A 382 10.60 14.70 -6.20
CA TRP A 382 10.03 15.05 -4.91
C TRP A 382 10.94 14.58 -3.78
N ARG A 383 11.05 15.40 -2.72
CA ARG A 383 11.74 15.01 -1.48
C ARG A 383 11.06 15.58 -0.26
N TYR A 384 11.31 14.95 0.88
CA TYR A 384 11.00 15.50 2.18
C TYR A 384 12.13 16.46 2.63
N GLU A 385 11.80 17.71 2.92
CA GLU A 385 12.75 18.72 3.40
C GLU A 385 12.08 19.61 4.45
N ALA A 386 12.67 19.66 5.65
CA ALA A 386 12.20 20.52 6.75
C ALA A 386 10.71 20.38 7.08
N GLY A 387 10.20 19.14 7.17
CA GLY A 387 8.82 18.88 7.57
C GLY A 387 7.79 18.98 6.43
N ARG A 388 8.23 19.14 5.19
CA ARG A 388 7.33 19.29 4.03
C ARG A 388 7.87 18.61 2.79
N ILE A 389 6.97 18.34 1.87
CA ILE A 389 7.29 17.88 0.52
C ILE A 389 7.69 19.06 -0.34
N VAL A 390 8.81 18.94 -1.05
CA VAL A 390 9.29 19.93 -2.00
C VAL A 390 9.74 19.27 -3.29
N SER A 391 9.57 19.98 -4.40
CA SER A 391 10.13 19.58 -5.69
C SER A 391 11.56 20.11 -5.84
N LEU A 392 12.44 19.26 -6.39
CA LEU A 392 13.83 19.56 -6.78
C LEU A 392 13.92 20.22 -8.16
N LYS A 393 12.83 20.18 -8.93
CA LYS A 393 12.72 20.68 -10.31
C LYS A 393 11.49 21.57 -10.46
N PRO A 394 11.40 22.37 -11.53
CA PRO A 394 10.18 23.10 -11.83
C PRO A 394 8.97 22.17 -11.86
N THR A 395 7.89 22.60 -11.21
CA THR A 395 6.59 21.93 -11.29
C THR A 395 5.69 22.66 -12.26
N TRP A 396 4.69 21.96 -12.77
CA TRP A 396 3.60 22.57 -13.53
C TRP A 396 2.26 21.92 -13.16
N PRO A 397 1.16 22.68 -13.21
CA PRO A 397 -0.15 22.12 -12.93
C PRO A 397 -0.59 21.21 -14.08
N ILE A 398 -1.23 20.11 -13.72
CA ILE A 398 -2.06 19.28 -14.59
C ILE A 398 -3.43 19.14 -13.94
N TYR A 399 -4.44 18.86 -14.76
CA TYR A 399 -5.82 18.74 -14.30
C TYR A 399 -6.36 17.38 -14.69
N LEU A 400 -6.80 16.61 -13.72
CA LEU A 400 -7.51 15.35 -13.91
C LEU A 400 -9.01 15.63 -13.90
N LEU A 401 -9.71 15.24 -14.98
CA LEU A 401 -11.14 15.49 -15.12
C LEU A 401 -11.89 14.23 -15.54
N TRP A 402 -13.08 14.03 -15.00
CA TRP A 402 -14.06 13.06 -15.48
C TRP A 402 -15.48 13.49 -15.09
N SER A 403 -16.49 12.89 -15.70
CA SER A 403 -17.88 13.08 -15.32
C SER A 403 -18.52 11.77 -14.88
N GLU A 404 -19.40 11.86 -13.88
CA GLU A 404 -20.28 10.75 -13.47
C GLU A 404 -21.64 10.81 -14.20
N ALA A 405 -21.94 11.89 -14.93
CA ALA A 405 -23.21 12.11 -15.63
C ALA A 405 -23.11 12.00 -17.16
N GLY A 406 -22.11 11.28 -17.68
CA GLY A 406 -21.92 11.14 -19.12
C GLY A 406 -21.09 12.27 -19.73
N GLU A 407 -21.38 12.63 -20.97
CA GLU A 407 -20.69 13.71 -21.65
C GLU A 407 -21.16 15.09 -21.16
N GLN A 408 -20.22 15.91 -20.72
CA GLN A 408 -20.43 17.27 -20.27
C GLN A 408 -19.49 18.23 -21.01
N THR A 409 -19.92 19.49 -21.15
CA THR A 409 -19.07 20.57 -21.66
C THR A 409 -18.93 21.62 -20.57
N ILE A 410 -17.71 21.85 -20.11
CA ILE A 410 -17.42 22.79 -19.02
C ILE A 410 -16.51 23.94 -19.48
N ASP A 411 -16.64 25.07 -18.79
CA ASP A 411 -15.74 26.21 -18.92
C ASP A 411 -14.71 26.19 -17.78
N VAL A 412 -13.48 25.80 -18.11
CA VAL A 412 -12.32 25.80 -17.21
C VAL A 412 -11.42 27.00 -17.44
N SER A 413 -11.85 28.02 -18.19
CA SER A 413 -11.02 29.19 -18.54
C SER A 413 -10.51 29.98 -17.33
N SER A 414 -11.16 29.83 -16.18
CA SER A 414 -10.71 30.38 -14.89
C SER A 414 -9.47 29.67 -14.31
N ALA A 415 -9.23 28.41 -14.69
CA ALA A 415 -8.09 27.61 -14.26
C ALA A 415 -7.05 27.40 -15.37
N LEU A 416 -7.52 27.21 -16.61
CA LEU A 416 -6.71 26.91 -17.78
C LEU A 416 -6.97 27.95 -18.88
N SER A 417 -5.97 28.79 -19.18
CA SER A 417 -6.09 29.81 -20.23
C SER A 417 -5.51 29.33 -21.57
N GLY A 418 -6.11 29.77 -22.68
CA GLY A 418 -5.61 29.50 -24.02
C GLY A 418 -5.90 28.09 -24.53
N THR A 419 -4.99 27.54 -25.34
CA THR A 419 -5.11 26.18 -25.90
C THR A 419 -4.65 25.15 -24.87
N ILE A 420 -5.48 24.15 -24.62
CA ILE A 420 -5.22 23.09 -23.65
C ILE A 420 -4.89 21.80 -24.39
N ARG A 421 -3.80 21.13 -23.99
CA ARG A 421 -3.52 19.75 -24.41
C ARG A 421 -4.20 18.83 -23.42
N CYS A 422 -5.10 17.98 -23.89
CA CYS A 422 -5.72 16.94 -23.08
C CYS A 422 -5.32 15.56 -23.60
N ALA A 423 -4.88 14.70 -22.70
CA ALA A 423 -4.61 13.30 -22.95
C ALA A 423 -5.81 12.46 -22.50
N ASP A 424 -6.21 11.53 -23.34
CA ASP A 424 -7.21 10.51 -23.04
C ASP A 424 -6.67 9.51 -22.01
N GLY A 425 -7.45 9.22 -20.96
CA GLY A 425 -7.02 8.38 -19.86
C GLY A 425 -6.87 6.91 -20.24
N GLU A 426 -7.62 6.43 -21.23
CA GLU A 426 -7.51 5.04 -21.69
C GLU A 426 -6.26 4.88 -22.56
N THR A 427 -6.16 5.64 -23.65
CA THR A 427 -5.16 5.43 -24.70
C THR A 427 -3.90 6.29 -24.54
N GLY A 428 -4.00 7.42 -23.85
CA GLY A 428 -2.97 8.47 -23.82
C GLY A 428 -2.91 9.31 -25.10
N ALA A 429 -3.88 9.15 -26.03
CA ALA A 429 -3.97 9.99 -27.22
C ALA A 429 -4.24 11.44 -26.83
N THR A 430 -3.52 12.39 -27.44
CA THR A 430 -3.61 13.79 -27.09
C THR A 430 -4.39 14.59 -28.12
N ALA A 431 -5.26 15.49 -27.66
CA ALA A 431 -5.97 16.45 -28.49
C ALA A 431 -5.89 17.86 -27.90
N SER A 432 -5.91 18.87 -28.77
CA SER A 432 -6.05 20.26 -28.36
C SER A 432 -7.52 20.61 -28.16
N GLN A 433 -7.85 21.21 -27.01
CA GLN A 433 -9.18 21.68 -26.67
C GLN A 433 -9.15 23.14 -26.22
N SER A 434 -10.30 23.82 -26.27
CA SER A 434 -10.47 25.17 -25.72
C SER A 434 -10.87 25.09 -24.25
N GLY A 435 -10.27 25.91 -23.40
CA GLY A 435 -10.68 26.02 -22.00
C GLY A 435 -12.11 26.48 -21.77
N THR A 436 -12.71 27.15 -22.75
CA THR A 436 -14.11 27.62 -22.67
C THR A 436 -15.14 26.55 -23.04
N THR A 437 -14.72 25.44 -23.65
CA THR A 437 -15.61 24.38 -24.19
C THR A 437 -14.94 23.02 -24.06
N LEU A 438 -14.44 22.71 -22.85
CA LEU A 438 -13.75 21.46 -22.61
C LEU A 438 -14.78 20.33 -22.50
N ARG A 439 -14.67 19.33 -23.40
CA ARG A 439 -15.50 18.14 -23.35
C ARG A 439 -14.93 17.16 -22.33
N VAL A 440 -15.74 16.81 -21.34
CA VAL A 440 -15.42 15.84 -20.29
C VAL A 440 -16.40 14.69 -20.38
N THR A 441 -15.92 13.46 -20.25
CA THR A 441 -16.75 12.26 -20.32
C THR A 441 -16.50 11.37 -19.11
N GLU A 442 -17.12 10.20 -19.11
CA GLU A 442 -16.89 9.13 -18.15
C GLU A 442 -15.46 8.55 -18.19
N VAL A 443 -14.78 8.64 -19.34
CA VAL A 443 -13.36 8.31 -19.46
C VAL A 443 -12.55 9.51 -18.96
N PRO A 444 -11.64 9.32 -17.98
CA PRO A 444 -10.89 10.43 -17.42
C PRO A 444 -9.95 11.03 -18.47
N ILE A 445 -9.75 12.34 -18.40
CA ILE A 445 -8.78 13.07 -19.23
C ILE A 445 -7.82 13.84 -18.35
N ILE A 446 -6.61 14.06 -18.86
CA ILE A 446 -5.56 14.83 -18.18
C ILE A 446 -5.18 16.00 -19.06
N CYS A 447 -5.48 17.20 -18.56
CA CYS A 447 -5.31 18.44 -19.31
C CYS A 447 -4.16 19.28 -18.74
N THR A 448 -3.41 19.93 -19.63
CA THR A 448 -2.36 20.89 -19.31
C THR A 448 -2.36 22.04 -20.32
N GLN A 449 -1.82 23.18 -19.94
CA GLN A 449 -1.69 24.32 -20.85
C GLN A 449 -0.67 24.02 -21.96
N SER A 450 -1.02 24.30 -23.23
CA SER A 450 -0.15 24.01 -24.37
C SER A 450 1.13 24.86 -24.36
N GLY A 451 2.25 24.27 -24.78
CA GLY A 451 3.56 24.95 -24.87
C GLY A 451 4.50 24.69 -23.70
N ARG A 452 4.25 23.64 -22.90
CA ARG A 452 5.15 23.13 -21.87
C ARG A 452 5.33 21.63 -22.00
#